data_AF-A0A1G4RYD2-F1
#
_entry.id   AF-A0A1G4RYD2-F1
#
_cell.length_a   1.000
_cell.length_b   1.000
_cell.length_c   1.000
_cell.angle_alpha   90.00
_cell.angle_beta   90.00
_cell.angle_gamma   90.00
#
_symmetry.space_group_name_H-M   'P 1'
#
loop_
_entity.id
_entity.type
_entity.pdbx_description
1 polymer ?
#
loop_
_entity_poly.entity_id
_entity_poly.type
_entity_poly.pdbx_seq_one_letter_code
_entity_poly.pdbx_strand_id
1 'polypeptide(L)'
;MQQPMPTETGILQFLAICDSFYPADAVAAPISQQRQWYDALCARFDQPLPEGLTTEDALVLDKIATRHYRPQAIRTQTVLLYLHGGGFVVGSLESHHAICAEIADFAGAELISVDYRLAPEYRWPAQTDDCFEVLKHLLVSGRQIVLIGDSAGGNLAAGLAIRARQQRLLGIAGQVLIYPTLGGDLVSGSYSEMENAPGLRTSDVAYYRTSLKAPPGDPVAEPLAAASFAELPPAFITVAHFDPLRDDGRHYAAKLAKAGVEVWFREEPQLVHAWLRARHMSEGARLGFRAVCEAASRFAAA
;
A
#
# COMPACT_ATOMS: atom_id res chain seq x y z
N MET A 1 -15.69 -26.01 7.56
CA MET A 1 -14.23 -25.96 7.84
C MET A 1 -14.00 -24.85 8.86
N GLN A 2 -13.03 -25.01 9.75
CA GLN A 2 -12.67 -23.96 10.70
C GLN A 2 -12.05 -22.79 9.93
N GLN A 3 -12.46 -21.56 10.25
CA GLN A 3 -11.93 -20.34 9.62
C GLN A 3 -10.41 -20.27 9.85
N PRO A 4 -9.59 -20.00 8.81
CA PRO A 4 -8.15 -19.88 8.97
C PRO A 4 -7.85 -18.69 9.89
N MET A 5 -7.09 -18.93 10.97
CA MET A 5 -6.80 -17.92 12.00
C MET A 5 -5.31 -17.94 12.40
N PRO A 6 -4.71 -16.77 12.63
CA PRO A 6 -3.35 -16.69 13.19
C PRO A 6 -3.34 -17.15 14.65
N THR A 7 -2.15 -17.50 15.15
CA THR A 7 -1.93 -17.90 16.54
C THR A 7 -1.07 -16.90 17.32
N GLU A 8 -0.44 -15.95 16.63
CA GLU A 8 0.38 -14.92 17.26
C GLU A 8 -0.48 -13.97 18.12
N THR A 9 -0.14 -13.88 19.41
CA THR A 9 -0.92 -13.13 20.40
C THR A 9 -1.11 -11.65 20.02
N GLY A 10 -0.06 -11.00 19.52
CA GLY A 10 -0.12 -9.59 19.10
C GLY A 10 -1.10 -9.37 17.94
N ILE A 11 -1.20 -10.33 17.02
CA ILE A 11 -2.14 -10.26 15.90
C ILE A 11 -3.57 -10.54 16.34
N LEU A 12 -3.78 -11.50 17.24
CA LEU A 12 -5.10 -11.74 17.81
C LEU A 12 -5.62 -10.51 18.59
N GLN A 13 -4.75 -9.82 19.34
CA GLN A 13 -5.09 -8.57 20.01
C GLN A 13 -5.40 -7.44 19.02
N PHE A 14 -4.59 -7.32 17.96
CA PHE A 14 -4.82 -6.36 16.88
C PHE A 14 -6.21 -6.56 16.25
N LEU A 15 -6.55 -7.80 15.87
CA LEU A 15 -7.85 -8.15 15.30
C LEU A 15 -9.00 -7.81 16.26
N ALA A 16 -8.88 -8.17 17.54
CA ALA A 16 -9.91 -7.85 18.54
C ALA A 16 -10.14 -6.33 18.70
N ILE A 17 -9.08 -5.52 18.57
CA ILE A 17 -9.22 -4.06 18.53
C ILE A 17 -9.91 -3.65 17.24
N CYS A 18 -9.49 -4.14 16.07
CA CYS A 18 -10.14 -3.81 14.79
C CYS A 18 -11.64 -4.08 14.79
N ASP A 19 -12.05 -5.26 15.26
CA ASP A 19 -13.45 -5.68 15.33
C ASP A 19 -14.28 -4.78 16.28
N SER A 20 -13.65 -4.07 17.22
CA SER A 20 -14.36 -3.16 18.12
C SER A 20 -14.76 -1.81 17.49
N PHE A 21 -14.21 -1.45 16.32
CA PHE A 21 -14.51 -0.17 15.65
C PHE A 21 -15.64 -0.25 14.63
N TYR A 22 -15.98 -1.45 14.14
CA TYR A 22 -16.99 -1.62 13.10
C TYR A 22 -18.23 -2.34 13.64
N PRO A 23 -19.44 -1.78 13.44
CA PRO A 23 -20.65 -2.56 13.66
C PRO A 23 -20.76 -3.68 12.61
N ALA A 24 -21.57 -4.69 12.92
CA ALA A 24 -21.74 -5.88 12.06
C ALA A 24 -22.26 -5.55 10.65
N ASP A 25 -22.89 -4.40 10.45
CA ASP A 25 -23.45 -3.89 9.19
C ASP A 25 -22.68 -2.71 8.60
N ALA A 26 -21.40 -2.51 8.98
CA ALA A 26 -20.61 -1.34 8.60
C ALA A 26 -20.57 -1.05 7.09
N VAL A 27 -20.56 -2.09 6.25
CA VAL A 27 -20.55 -1.96 4.78
C VAL A 27 -21.84 -1.37 4.18
N ALA A 28 -22.95 -1.41 4.91
CA ALA A 28 -24.23 -0.81 4.52
C ALA A 28 -24.36 0.66 4.93
N ALA A 29 -23.45 1.15 5.79
CA ALA A 29 -23.45 2.54 6.21
C ALA A 29 -23.02 3.48 5.07
N PRO A 30 -23.42 4.77 5.10
CA PRO A 30 -22.93 5.76 4.16
C PRO A 30 -21.39 5.82 4.14
N ILE A 31 -20.79 6.09 2.98
CA ILE A 31 -19.31 6.13 2.82
C ILE A 31 -18.64 7.10 3.81
N SER A 32 -19.28 8.23 4.11
CA SER A 32 -18.79 9.18 5.10
C SER A 32 -18.66 8.57 6.50
N GLN A 33 -19.60 7.69 6.90
CA GLN A 33 -19.55 6.99 8.17
C GLN A 33 -18.47 5.91 8.18
N GLN A 34 -18.32 5.17 7.08
CA GLN A 34 -17.26 4.17 6.93
C GLN A 34 -15.87 4.81 7.06
N ARG A 35 -15.68 5.99 6.44
CA ARG A 35 -14.44 6.78 6.58
C ARG A 35 -14.18 7.20 8.02
N GLN A 36 -15.20 7.69 8.75
CA GLN A 36 -15.04 8.05 10.16
C GLN A 36 -14.63 6.86 11.05
N TRP A 37 -15.21 5.68 10.84
CA TRP A 37 -14.80 4.48 11.57
C TRP A 37 -13.38 4.05 11.22
N TYR A 38 -13.03 4.11 9.93
CA TYR A 38 -11.68 3.81 9.48
C TYR A 38 -10.65 4.78 10.08
N ASP A 39 -10.93 6.09 10.08
CA ASP A 39 -10.04 7.10 10.65
C ASP A 39 -9.87 6.90 12.16
N ALA A 40 -10.97 6.62 12.89
CA ALA A 40 -10.92 6.31 14.32
C ALA A 40 -10.11 5.04 14.62
N LEU A 41 -10.28 3.99 13.82
CA LEU A 41 -9.47 2.78 13.88
C LEU A 41 -8.00 3.09 13.66
N CYS A 42 -7.68 3.87 12.64
CA CYS A 42 -6.30 4.21 12.30
C CYS A 42 -5.63 5.01 13.43
N ALA A 43 -6.33 6.00 13.97
CA ALA A 43 -5.87 6.82 15.09
C ALA A 43 -5.55 5.98 16.34
N ARG A 44 -6.24 4.85 16.56
CA ARG A 44 -5.97 3.93 17.67
C ARG A 44 -4.58 3.29 17.63
N PHE A 45 -3.99 3.16 16.43
CA PHE A 45 -2.67 2.56 16.21
C PHE A 45 -1.60 3.60 15.84
N ASP A 46 -1.97 4.87 15.83
CA ASP A 46 -1.04 5.96 15.53
C ASP A 46 0.03 6.07 16.64
N GLN A 47 1.19 6.62 16.29
CA GLN A 47 2.34 6.73 17.19
C GLN A 47 2.89 8.15 17.18
N PRO A 48 3.56 8.58 18.26
CA PRO A 48 4.35 9.80 18.22
C PRO A 48 5.35 9.79 17.07
N LEU A 49 5.57 10.95 16.48
CA LEU A 49 6.57 11.11 15.42
C LEU A 49 7.99 10.87 15.95
N PRO A 50 8.90 10.33 15.11
CA PRO A 50 10.32 10.26 15.44
C PRO A 50 10.89 11.63 15.83
N GLU A 51 11.83 11.63 16.78
CA GLU A 51 12.43 12.87 17.28
C GLU A 51 13.13 13.65 16.16
N GLY A 52 12.80 14.94 16.05
CA GLY A 52 13.41 15.84 15.05
C GLY A 52 12.87 15.70 13.63
N LEU A 53 11.94 14.77 13.35
CA LEU A 53 11.23 14.71 12.09
C LEU A 53 10.25 15.89 11.97
N THR A 54 10.20 16.52 10.80
CA THR A 54 9.23 17.58 10.49
C THR A 54 8.27 17.14 9.39
N THR A 55 7.05 17.70 9.43
CA THR A 55 6.03 17.46 8.40
C THR A 55 5.51 18.77 7.81
N GLU A 56 5.26 18.77 6.51
CA GLU A 56 4.71 19.92 5.79
C GLU A 56 3.62 19.44 4.81
N ASP A 57 2.44 20.05 4.89
CA ASP A 57 1.37 19.83 3.92
C ASP A 57 1.55 20.79 2.75
N ALA A 58 1.45 20.24 1.53
CA ALA A 58 1.67 20.98 0.29
C ALA A 58 0.67 20.55 -0.79
N LEU A 59 0.47 21.43 -1.78
CA LEU A 59 -0.27 21.13 -2.99
C LEU A 59 0.71 20.93 -4.16
N VAL A 60 0.67 19.77 -4.78
CA VAL A 60 1.37 19.53 -6.05
C VAL A 60 0.47 19.97 -7.20
N LEU A 61 1.03 20.77 -8.11
CA LEU A 61 0.32 21.38 -9.25
C LEU A 61 -0.93 22.19 -8.82
N ASP A 62 -0.88 22.78 -7.62
CA ASP A 62 -1.97 23.55 -6.99
C ASP A 62 -3.30 22.76 -6.83
N LYS A 63 -3.26 21.42 -6.91
CA LYS A 63 -4.48 20.58 -6.95
C LYS A 63 -4.44 19.32 -6.08
N ILE A 64 -3.29 18.66 -5.94
CA ILE A 64 -3.19 17.38 -5.23
C ILE A 64 -2.54 17.61 -3.88
N ALA A 65 -3.27 17.33 -2.80
CA ALA A 65 -2.74 17.42 -1.45
C ALA A 65 -1.72 16.33 -1.18
N THR A 66 -0.65 16.71 -0.51
CA THR A 66 0.47 15.84 -0.14
C THR A 66 0.97 16.23 1.24
N ARG A 67 1.56 15.27 1.97
CA ARG A 67 2.34 15.53 3.19
C ARG A 67 3.77 15.09 2.97
N HIS A 68 4.70 16.02 3.18
CA HIS A 68 6.13 15.77 3.16
C HIS A 68 6.61 15.45 4.57
N TYR A 69 7.38 14.38 4.71
CA TYR A 69 8.02 13.95 5.95
C TYR A 69 9.52 14.08 5.75
N ARG A 70 10.15 14.93 6.55
CA ARG A 70 11.59 15.21 6.48
C ARG A 70 12.26 14.77 7.78
N PRO A 71 13.01 13.64 7.75
CA PRO A 71 13.72 13.18 8.94
C PRO A 71 14.86 14.15 9.28
N GLN A 72 15.30 14.13 10.55
CA GLN A 72 16.36 15.03 11.02
C GLN A 72 17.66 14.86 10.22
N ALA A 73 17.98 13.63 9.80
CA ALA A 73 19.14 13.30 9.01
C ALA A 73 18.73 12.72 7.65
N ILE A 74 18.72 13.56 6.61
CA ILE A 74 18.55 13.13 5.21
C ILE A 74 19.89 12.61 4.68
N ARG A 75 19.89 11.35 4.23
CA ARG A 75 21.07 10.60 3.76
C ARG A 75 21.08 10.39 2.24
N THR A 76 19.98 10.71 1.56
CA THR A 76 19.81 10.53 0.11
C THR A 76 18.91 11.62 -0.48
N GLN A 77 19.06 11.85 -1.79
CA GLN A 77 18.17 12.73 -2.58
C GLN A 77 17.01 11.97 -3.23
N THR A 78 17.00 10.64 -3.14
CA THR A 78 15.87 9.81 -3.57
C THR A 78 14.68 10.05 -2.65
N VAL A 79 13.50 10.26 -3.25
CA VAL A 79 12.25 10.49 -2.52
C VAL A 79 11.45 9.20 -2.45
N LEU A 80 10.86 8.94 -1.28
CA LEU A 80 9.89 7.87 -1.10
C LEU A 80 8.49 8.44 -1.41
N LEU A 81 7.83 7.96 -2.45
CA LEU A 81 6.45 8.35 -2.77
C LEU A 81 5.49 7.31 -2.19
N TYR A 82 4.81 7.65 -1.11
CA TYR A 82 3.88 6.75 -0.42
C TYR A 82 2.44 6.94 -0.90
N LEU A 83 1.80 5.83 -1.21
CA LEU A 83 0.42 5.74 -1.67
C LEU A 83 -0.34 4.90 -0.67
N HIS A 84 -1.34 5.49 -0.01
CA HIS A 84 -1.98 4.85 1.14
C HIS A 84 -2.93 3.71 0.75
N GLY A 85 -3.14 2.74 1.65
CA GLY A 85 -4.17 1.72 1.52
C GLY A 85 -5.59 2.25 1.85
N GLY A 86 -6.58 1.36 1.75
CA GLY A 86 -7.99 1.68 2.05
C GLY A 86 -8.96 1.42 0.90
N GLY A 87 -8.65 0.47 0.02
CA GLY A 87 -9.58 0.02 -1.02
C GLY A 87 -10.03 1.13 -1.98
N PHE A 88 -9.25 2.20 -2.13
CA PHE A 88 -9.57 3.41 -2.91
C PHE A 88 -10.78 4.22 -2.39
N VAL A 89 -11.35 3.84 -1.25
CA VAL A 89 -12.60 4.40 -0.70
C VAL A 89 -12.37 5.08 0.66
N VAL A 90 -11.47 4.53 1.47
CA VAL A 90 -11.05 5.06 2.78
C VAL A 90 -9.54 5.32 2.78
N GLY A 91 -9.03 5.87 3.88
CA GLY A 91 -7.65 6.31 4.00
C GLY A 91 -7.46 7.78 3.65
N SER A 92 -6.33 8.31 4.10
CA SER A 92 -5.97 9.72 4.10
C SER A 92 -4.52 9.88 4.58
N LEU A 93 -3.99 11.10 4.50
CA LEU A 93 -2.70 11.46 5.11
C LEU A 93 -2.64 11.13 6.62
N GLU A 94 -3.75 11.33 7.35
CA GLU A 94 -3.82 11.05 8.79
C GLU A 94 -3.78 9.55 9.09
N SER A 95 -4.51 8.74 8.30
CA SER A 95 -4.63 7.31 8.54
C SER A 95 -3.32 6.51 8.42
N HIS A 96 -2.28 7.09 7.81
CA HIS A 96 -0.96 6.49 7.63
C HIS A 96 0.17 7.35 8.21
N HIS A 97 -0.16 8.34 9.06
CA HIS A 97 0.76 9.39 9.47
C HIS A 97 2.03 8.86 10.13
N ALA A 98 1.92 8.08 11.22
CA ALA A 98 3.09 7.48 11.87
C ALA A 98 3.82 6.45 10.99
N ILE A 99 3.11 5.70 10.14
CA ILE A 99 3.73 4.71 9.24
C ILE A 99 4.69 5.43 8.27
N CYS A 100 4.24 6.50 7.64
CA CYS A 100 5.06 7.32 6.75
C CYS A 100 6.25 7.94 7.48
N ALA A 101 6.03 8.49 8.68
CA ALA A 101 7.09 9.10 9.47
C ALA A 101 8.18 8.10 9.88
N GLU A 102 7.79 6.91 10.36
CA GLU A 102 8.70 5.84 10.76
C GLU A 102 9.52 5.32 9.56
N ILE A 103 8.91 5.19 8.38
CA ILE A 103 9.63 4.79 7.15
C ILE A 103 10.64 5.86 6.74
N ALA A 104 10.23 7.13 6.74
CA ALA A 104 11.08 8.26 6.35
C ALA A 104 12.31 8.38 7.27
N ASP A 105 12.09 8.29 8.59
CA ASP A 105 13.14 8.35 9.59
C ASP A 105 14.14 7.21 9.49
N PHE A 106 13.65 5.96 9.36
CA PHE A 106 14.51 4.80 9.21
C PHE A 106 15.40 4.91 7.96
N ALA A 107 14.77 5.23 6.82
CA ALA A 107 15.47 5.34 5.54
C ALA A 107 16.41 6.56 5.47
N GLY A 108 16.20 7.57 6.31
CA GLY A 108 16.88 8.86 6.16
C GLY A 108 16.57 9.50 4.80
N ALA A 109 15.34 9.40 4.35
CA ALA A 109 14.89 9.90 3.04
C ALA A 109 13.63 10.75 3.22
N GLU A 110 13.48 11.78 2.38
CA GLU A 110 12.21 12.52 2.30
C GLU A 110 11.12 11.57 1.79
N LEU A 111 10.00 11.50 2.50
CA LEU A 111 8.82 10.77 2.08
C LEU A 111 7.68 11.74 1.77
N ILE A 112 7.03 11.57 0.63
CA ILE A 112 5.86 12.35 0.21
C ILE A 112 4.68 11.38 0.16
N SER A 113 3.68 11.61 1.00
CA SER A 113 2.41 10.86 0.98
C SER A 113 1.38 11.63 0.15
N VAL A 114 0.60 10.93 -0.69
CA VAL A 114 -0.38 11.53 -1.60
C VAL A 114 -1.80 11.34 -1.07
N ASP A 115 -2.56 12.43 -0.96
CA ASP A 115 -3.98 12.43 -0.60
C ASP A 115 -4.85 12.41 -1.87
N TYR A 116 -4.86 11.26 -2.53
CA TYR A 116 -5.54 11.11 -3.82
C TYR A 116 -7.07 11.03 -3.66
N ARG A 117 -7.80 11.43 -4.70
CA ARG A 117 -9.26 11.41 -4.69
C ARG A 117 -9.84 10.01 -4.50
N LEU A 118 -10.86 9.87 -3.66
CA LEU A 118 -11.45 8.58 -3.29
C LEU A 118 -12.77 8.28 -4.02
N ALA A 119 -13.02 6.99 -4.22
CA ALA A 119 -14.30 6.47 -4.65
C ALA A 119 -15.31 6.47 -3.47
N PRO A 120 -16.62 6.53 -3.76
CA PRO A 120 -17.26 6.54 -5.08
C PRO A 120 -17.42 7.93 -5.71
N GLU A 121 -17.05 9.01 -5.02
CA GLU A 121 -17.17 10.39 -5.51
C GLU A 121 -16.32 10.60 -6.77
N TYR A 122 -15.11 10.06 -6.75
CA TYR A 122 -14.20 10.04 -7.88
C TYR A 122 -13.84 8.59 -8.21
N ARG A 123 -14.34 8.09 -9.33
CA ARG A 123 -14.07 6.73 -9.78
C ARG A 123 -12.80 6.68 -10.64
N TRP A 124 -12.42 5.48 -11.07
CA TRP A 124 -11.33 5.29 -12.02
C TRP A 124 -11.43 6.27 -13.22
N PRO A 125 -10.33 6.89 -13.67
CA PRO A 125 -8.94 6.74 -13.20
C PRO A 125 -8.48 7.77 -12.15
N ALA A 126 -9.38 8.45 -11.41
CA ALA A 126 -9.03 9.61 -10.59
C ALA A 126 -7.85 9.38 -9.61
N GLN A 127 -7.84 8.25 -8.92
CA GLN A 127 -6.79 7.86 -7.97
C GLN A 127 -5.43 7.75 -8.66
N THR A 128 -5.36 6.98 -9.74
CA THR A 128 -4.11 6.77 -10.48
C THR A 128 -3.65 8.05 -11.17
N ASP A 129 -4.56 8.89 -11.65
CA ASP A 129 -4.22 10.18 -12.24
C ASP A 129 -3.60 11.14 -11.22
N ASP A 130 -4.17 11.26 -10.03
CA ASP A 130 -3.61 12.11 -8.98
C ASP A 130 -2.19 11.65 -8.59
N CYS A 131 -2.02 10.35 -8.31
CA CYS A 131 -0.71 9.82 -7.93
C CYS A 131 0.30 9.89 -9.08
N PHE A 132 -0.13 9.66 -10.34
CA PHE A 132 0.77 9.72 -11.50
C PHE A 132 1.22 11.15 -11.79
N GLU A 133 0.38 12.15 -11.58
CA GLU A 133 0.73 13.56 -11.74
C GLU A 133 1.79 13.99 -10.72
N VAL A 134 1.67 13.55 -9.46
CA VAL A 134 2.72 13.75 -8.43
C VAL A 134 4.02 13.06 -8.84
N LEU A 135 3.96 11.77 -9.19
CA LEU A 135 5.13 11.01 -9.65
C LEU A 135 5.82 11.72 -10.81
N LYS A 136 5.06 12.08 -11.85
CA LYS A 136 5.59 12.73 -13.05
C LYS A 136 6.21 14.09 -12.73
N HIS A 137 5.59 14.89 -11.86
CA HIS A 137 6.16 16.16 -11.41
C HIS A 137 7.53 15.97 -10.73
N LEU A 138 7.66 14.96 -9.87
CA LEU A 138 8.91 14.65 -9.19
C LEU A 138 9.99 14.10 -10.16
N LEU A 139 9.62 13.21 -11.08
CA LEU A 139 10.56 12.67 -12.07
C LEU A 139 11.05 13.76 -13.04
N VAL A 140 10.18 14.66 -13.49
CA VAL A 140 10.54 15.78 -14.39
C VAL A 140 11.43 16.81 -13.69
N SER A 141 11.31 16.95 -12.36
CA SER A 141 12.25 17.77 -11.57
C SER A 141 13.58 17.07 -11.26
N GLY A 142 13.81 15.89 -11.84
CA GLY A 142 15.08 15.16 -11.74
C GLY A 142 15.24 14.33 -10.48
N ARG A 143 14.18 14.13 -9.69
CA ARG A 143 14.21 13.29 -8.49
C ARG A 143 14.22 11.82 -8.89
N GLN A 144 14.98 11.01 -8.14
CA GLN A 144 14.79 9.55 -8.12
C GLN A 144 13.68 9.22 -7.13
N ILE A 145 12.88 8.20 -7.44
CA ILE A 145 11.66 7.86 -6.70
C ILE A 145 11.64 6.38 -6.33
N VAL A 146 11.35 6.08 -5.06
CA VAL A 146 10.89 4.76 -4.64
C VAL A 146 9.37 4.82 -4.48
N LEU A 147 8.65 3.97 -5.21
CA LEU A 147 7.20 3.85 -5.06
C LEU A 147 6.91 2.94 -3.87
N ILE A 148 6.09 3.40 -2.92
CA ILE A 148 5.71 2.61 -1.74
C ILE A 148 4.19 2.65 -1.63
N GLY A 149 3.58 1.51 -1.34
CA GLY A 149 2.17 1.52 -0.99
C GLY A 149 1.68 0.20 -0.44
N ASP A 150 0.60 0.30 0.33
CA ASP A 150 -0.01 -0.84 1.01
C ASP A 150 -1.42 -1.12 0.49
N SER A 151 -1.79 -2.40 0.33
CA SER A 151 -3.11 -2.80 -0.17
C SER A 151 -3.45 -2.13 -1.52
N ALA A 152 -4.50 -1.28 -1.57
CA ALA A 152 -4.84 -0.44 -2.71
C ALA A 152 -3.73 0.56 -3.11
N GLY A 153 -2.95 1.06 -2.15
CA GLY A 153 -1.76 1.85 -2.41
C GLY A 153 -0.66 1.05 -3.10
N GLY A 154 -0.53 -0.24 -2.75
CA GLY A 154 0.36 -1.17 -3.44
C GLY A 154 -0.06 -1.44 -4.88
N ASN A 155 -1.37 -1.47 -5.14
CA ASN A 155 -1.92 -1.48 -6.50
C ASN A 155 -1.49 -0.22 -7.28
N LEU A 156 -1.70 0.96 -6.69
CA LEU A 156 -1.30 2.22 -7.32
C LEU A 156 0.21 2.21 -7.60
N ALA A 157 1.06 1.83 -6.66
CA ALA A 157 2.51 1.78 -6.86
C ALA A 157 2.91 0.90 -8.05
N ALA A 158 2.38 -0.32 -8.14
CA ALA A 158 2.63 -1.22 -9.26
C ALA A 158 2.09 -0.67 -10.60
N GLY A 159 0.85 -0.14 -10.59
CA GLY A 159 0.22 0.45 -11.76
C GLY A 159 0.96 1.70 -12.28
N LEU A 160 1.43 2.56 -11.39
CA LEU A 160 2.23 3.74 -11.73
C LEU A 160 3.57 3.34 -12.36
N ALA A 161 4.23 2.28 -11.87
CA ALA A 161 5.45 1.78 -12.49
C ALA A 161 5.20 1.30 -13.94
N ILE A 162 4.08 0.59 -14.17
CA ILE A 162 3.65 0.17 -15.51
C ILE A 162 3.36 1.39 -16.40
N ARG A 163 2.61 2.36 -15.91
CA ARG A 163 2.25 3.59 -16.63
C ARG A 163 3.47 4.44 -16.95
N ALA A 164 4.42 4.56 -16.01
CA ALA A 164 5.67 5.29 -16.20
C ALA A 164 6.52 4.66 -17.31
N ARG A 165 6.67 3.32 -17.31
CA ARG A 165 7.35 2.59 -18.40
C ARG A 165 6.67 2.83 -19.75
N GLN A 166 5.33 2.75 -19.82
CA GLN A 166 4.58 3.02 -21.06
C GLN A 166 4.83 4.44 -21.59
N GLN A 167 4.99 5.42 -20.69
CA GLN A 167 5.32 6.81 -21.03
C GLN A 167 6.83 7.09 -21.11
N ARG A 168 7.68 6.06 -20.98
CA ARG A 168 9.14 6.15 -20.99
C ARG A 168 9.69 7.15 -19.97
N LEU A 169 9.04 7.27 -18.82
CA LEU A 169 9.55 8.03 -17.68
C LEU A 169 10.57 7.16 -16.93
N LEU A 170 11.78 7.71 -16.77
CA LEU A 170 12.86 7.10 -16.01
C LEU A 170 12.93 7.71 -14.62
N GLY A 171 13.68 7.06 -13.71
CA GLY A 171 13.95 7.58 -12.37
C GLY A 171 13.17 6.91 -11.24
N ILE A 172 12.49 5.79 -11.50
CA ILE A 172 11.93 4.94 -10.44
C ILE A 172 13.00 3.93 -10.02
N ALA A 173 13.57 4.10 -8.83
CA ALA A 173 14.66 3.29 -8.28
C ALA A 173 14.17 1.93 -7.75
N GLY A 174 12.91 1.83 -7.35
CA GLY A 174 12.31 0.59 -6.85
C GLY A 174 10.84 0.74 -6.49
N GLN A 175 10.19 -0.39 -6.22
CA GLN A 175 8.82 -0.46 -5.72
C GLN A 175 8.74 -1.33 -4.46
N VAL A 176 8.10 -0.82 -3.41
CA VAL A 176 7.86 -1.52 -2.13
C VAL A 176 6.35 -1.75 -2.02
N LEU A 177 5.92 -2.97 -2.29
CA LEU A 177 4.52 -3.36 -2.36
C LEU A 177 4.14 -4.16 -1.11
N ILE A 178 3.24 -3.62 -0.30
CA ILE A 178 2.86 -4.20 0.99
C ILE A 178 1.44 -4.77 0.86
N TYR A 179 1.31 -6.11 0.96
CA TYR A 179 0.08 -6.89 0.74
C TYR A 179 -0.82 -6.36 -0.41
N PRO A 180 -0.27 -6.17 -1.61
CA PRO A 180 -0.96 -5.42 -2.66
C PRO A 180 -2.14 -6.21 -3.26
N THR A 181 -3.21 -5.50 -3.62
CA THR A 181 -4.23 -6.03 -4.55
C THR A 181 -3.77 -5.78 -5.98
N LEU A 182 -3.71 -6.78 -6.85
CA LEU A 182 -3.12 -6.67 -8.19
C LEU A 182 -3.99 -7.26 -9.31
N GLY A 183 -5.25 -7.57 -9.00
CA GLY A 183 -6.26 -7.98 -9.98
C GLY A 183 -6.39 -9.49 -10.17
N GLY A 184 -6.05 -10.31 -9.16
CA GLY A 184 -6.24 -11.75 -9.24
C GLY A 184 -7.72 -12.17 -9.32
N ASP A 185 -7.95 -13.42 -9.73
CA ASP A 185 -9.29 -13.99 -9.88
C ASP A 185 -9.89 -14.36 -8.50
N LEU A 186 -11.01 -13.70 -8.17
CA LEU A 186 -11.69 -13.76 -6.87
C LEU A 186 -12.26 -15.14 -6.52
N VAL A 187 -12.28 -16.09 -7.45
CA VAL A 187 -12.74 -17.47 -7.19
C VAL A 187 -11.60 -18.49 -7.16
N SER A 188 -10.34 -18.04 -7.12
CA SER A 188 -9.16 -18.90 -7.23
C SER A 188 -8.09 -18.63 -6.16
N GLY A 189 -7.23 -19.61 -5.89
CA GLY A 189 -6.07 -19.48 -4.99
C GLY A 189 -6.45 -18.93 -3.61
N SER A 190 -5.63 -18.02 -3.09
CA SER A 190 -5.88 -17.36 -1.80
C SER A 190 -7.25 -16.69 -1.68
N TYR A 191 -7.86 -16.21 -2.77
CA TYR A 191 -9.22 -15.65 -2.68
C TYR A 191 -10.27 -16.68 -2.28
N SER A 192 -10.11 -17.94 -2.68
CA SER A 192 -10.99 -19.04 -2.27
C SER A 192 -10.55 -19.65 -0.94
N GLU A 193 -9.25 -19.89 -0.75
CA GLU A 193 -8.70 -20.49 0.48
C GLU A 193 -8.90 -19.59 1.72
N MET A 194 -8.81 -18.27 1.51
CA MET A 194 -8.90 -17.23 2.54
C MET A 194 -10.15 -16.36 2.35
N GLU A 195 -11.22 -16.91 1.76
CA GLU A 195 -12.48 -16.18 1.48
C GLU A 195 -13.01 -15.44 2.71
N ASN A 196 -12.92 -16.11 3.86
CA ASN A 196 -13.35 -15.60 5.17
C ASN A 196 -12.16 -15.31 6.09
N ALA A 197 -11.00 -14.89 5.58
CA ALA A 197 -9.88 -14.53 6.46
C ALA A 197 -10.25 -13.40 7.45
N PRO A 198 -9.64 -13.38 8.64
CA PRO A 198 -9.82 -12.28 9.59
C PRO A 198 -9.25 -10.97 9.02
N GLY A 199 -9.94 -9.86 9.29
CA GLY A 199 -9.54 -8.51 8.86
C GLY A 199 -9.96 -8.14 7.43
N LEU A 200 -9.85 -9.04 6.45
CA LEU A 200 -10.28 -8.80 5.06
C LEU A 200 -10.86 -10.06 4.43
N ARG A 201 -12.07 -9.96 3.88
CA ARG A 201 -12.74 -11.03 3.13
C ARG A 201 -12.66 -10.81 1.63
N THR A 202 -12.81 -11.88 0.85
CA THR A 202 -12.92 -11.80 -0.61
C THR A 202 -14.11 -10.95 -1.06
N SER A 203 -15.21 -10.96 -0.30
CA SER A 203 -16.37 -10.08 -0.54
C SER A 203 -16.04 -8.60 -0.42
N ASP A 204 -15.13 -8.24 0.50
CA ASP A 204 -14.72 -6.84 0.70
C ASP A 204 -13.86 -6.37 -0.48
N VAL A 205 -12.97 -7.25 -0.98
CA VAL A 205 -12.20 -6.98 -2.20
C VAL A 205 -13.13 -6.78 -3.40
N ALA A 206 -14.17 -7.61 -3.55
CA ALA A 206 -15.17 -7.45 -4.60
C ALA A 206 -15.92 -6.12 -4.50
N TYR A 207 -16.27 -5.69 -3.28
CA TYR A 207 -16.90 -4.40 -3.01
C TYR A 207 -16.00 -3.23 -3.44
N TYR A 208 -14.72 -3.23 -3.07
CA TYR A 208 -13.78 -2.17 -3.46
C TYR A 208 -13.56 -2.11 -4.98
N ARG A 209 -13.37 -3.27 -5.64
CA ARG A 209 -13.27 -3.34 -7.11
C ARG A 209 -14.51 -2.75 -7.80
N THR A 210 -15.69 -3.09 -7.31
CA THR A 210 -16.97 -2.57 -7.83
C THR A 210 -17.11 -1.07 -7.61
N SER A 211 -16.62 -0.56 -6.48
CA SER A 211 -16.69 0.86 -6.13
C SER A 211 -15.78 1.72 -7.01
N LEU A 212 -14.57 1.21 -7.33
CA LEU A 212 -13.61 1.89 -8.19
C LEU A 212 -14.08 1.97 -9.65
N LYS A 213 -14.80 0.94 -10.13
CA LYS A 213 -15.26 0.80 -11.53
C LYS A 213 -14.13 0.91 -12.57
N ALA A 214 -12.96 0.37 -12.23
CA ALA A 214 -11.88 0.27 -13.20
C ALA A 214 -12.25 -0.72 -14.33
N PRO A 215 -11.79 -0.47 -15.58
CA PRO A 215 -12.01 -1.39 -16.68
C PRO A 215 -11.26 -2.72 -16.43
N PRO A 216 -11.92 -3.88 -16.63
CA PRO A 216 -11.28 -5.17 -16.43
C PRO A 216 -10.14 -5.37 -17.43
N GLY A 217 -9.03 -5.95 -16.98
CA GLY A 217 -7.84 -6.20 -17.78
C GLY A 217 -6.98 -4.98 -18.08
N ASP A 218 -7.33 -3.78 -17.57
CA ASP A 218 -6.43 -2.62 -17.67
C ASP A 218 -5.19 -2.87 -16.79
N PRO A 219 -3.98 -2.86 -17.35
CA PRO A 219 -2.77 -3.26 -16.62
C PRO A 219 -2.33 -2.23 -15.57
N VAL A 220 -2.90 -1.03 -15.53
CA VAL A 220 -2.66 -0.05 -14.46
C VAL A 220 -3.59 -0.34 -13.27
N ALA A 221 -4.83 -0.77 -13.53
CA ALA A 221 -5.79 -1.15 -12.48
C ALA A 221 -5.58 -2.57 -11.96
N GLU A 222 -5.19 -3.48 -12.84
CA GLU A 222 -4.95 -4.90 -12.58
C GLU A 222 -3.53 -5.25 -13.05
N PRO A 223 -2.47 -4.88 -12.29
CA PRO A 223 -1.08 -5.12 -12.70
C PRO A 223 -0.74 -6.55 -13.09
N LEU A 224 -1.46 -7.57 -12.59
CA LEU A 224 -1.29 -8.96 -13.03
C LEU A 224 -1.68 -9.19 -14.50
N ALA A 225 -2.54 -8.35 -15.08
CA ALA A 225 -2.98 -8.40 -16.46
C ALA A 225 -1.97 -7.78 -17.45
N ALA A 226 -0.86 -7.19 -16.96
CA ALA A 226 0.17 -6.63 -17.83
C ALA A 226 0.73 -7.66 -18.82
N ALA A 227 0.80 -7.27 -20.10
CA ALA A 227 1.34 -8.13 -21.16
C ALA A 227 2.85 -8.36 -21.04
N SER A 228 3.57 -7.47 -20.34
CA SER A 228 5.00 -7.59 -20.07
C SER A 228 5.36 -6.99 -18.72
N PHE A 229 6.29 -7.66 -18.04
CA PHE A 229 6.89 -7.27 -16.76
C PHE A 229 8.35 -6.86 -16.91
N ALA A 230 8.91 -6.94 -18.13
CA ALA A 230 10.26 -6.51 -18.41
C ALA A 230 10.40 -4.99 -18.18
N GLU A 231 11.60 -4.57 -17.78
CA GLU A 231 11.96 -3.17 -17.56
C GLU A 231 11.10 -2.44 -16.51
N LEU A 232 10.38 -3.19 -15.67
CA LEU A 232 9.81 -2.64 -14.44
C LEU A 232 10.92 -2.49 -13.38
N PRO A 233 10.78 -1.53 -12.46
CA PRO A 233 11.78 -1.29 -11.43
C PRO A 233 11.87 -2.48 -10.45
N PRO A 234 13.04 -2.71 -9.82
CA PRO A 234 13.22 -3.72 -8.79
C PRO A 234 12.15 -3.63 -7.71
N ALA A 235 11.72 -4.78 -7.18
CA ALA A 235 10.57 -4.85 -6.29
C ALA A 235 10.86 -5.56 -4.97
N PHE A 236 10.43 -4.97 -3.86
CA PHE A 236 10.20 -5.69 -2.60
C PHE A 236 8.70 -5.90 -2.44
N ILE A 237 8.28 -7.14 -2.21
CA ILE A 237 6.88 -7.52 -2.10
C ILE A 237 6.73 -8.32 -0.81
N THR A 238 5.93 -7.82 0.12
CA THR A 238 5.56 -8.55 1.33
C THR A 238 4.07 -8.84 1.34
N VAL A 239 3.66 -10.04 1.74
CA VAL A 239 2.25 -10.46 1.82
C VAL A 239 1.94 -11.10 3.17
N ALA A 240 0.70 -11.02 3.62
CA ALA A 240 0.22 -11.75 4.78
C ALA A 240 -0.21 -13.17 4.38
N HIS A 241 0.04 -14.16 5.24
CA HIS A 241 -0.42 -15.53 5.00
C HIS A 241 -1.95 -15.65 5.10
N PHE A 242 -2.56 -14.97 6.08
CA PHE A 242 -4.02 -14.93 6.31
C PHE A 242 -4.65 -13.75 5.58
N ASP A 243 -4.58 -13.76 4.25
CA ASP A 243 -5.03 -12.66 3.39
C ASP A 243 -5.53 -13.20 2.04
N PRO A 244 -6.74 -12.83 1.58
CA PRO A 244 -7.20 -13.20 0.23
C PRO A 244 -6.30 -12.66 -0.88
N LEU A 245 -5.56 -11.56 -0.66
CA LEU A 245 -4.64 -10.95 -1.62
C LEU A 245 -3.25 -11.62 -1.66
N ARG A 246 -2.98 -12.62 -0.80
CA ARG A 246 -1.66 -13.25 -0.67
C ARG A 246 -1.06 -13.66 -2.02
N ASP A 247 -1.85 -14.34 -2.84
CA ASP A 247 -1.34 -14.88 -4.10
C ASP A 247 -1.22 -13.82 -5.20
N ASP A 248 -1.86 -12.64 -5.07
CA ASP A 248 -1.62 -11.52 -5.99
C ASP A 248 -0.16 -11.08 -5.95
N GLY A 249 0.36 -10.84 -4.73
CA GLY A 249 1.78 -10.50 -4.54
C GLY A 249 2.71 -11.64 -4.97
N ARG A 250 2.36 -12.90 -4.66
CA ARG A 250 3.17 -14.07 -5.08
C ARG A 250 3.26 -14.19 -6.60
N HIS A 251 2.14 -14.07 -7.30
CA HIS A 251 2.09 -14.18 -8.76
C HIS A 251 2.81 -13.01 -9.43
N TYR A 252 2.68 -11.80 -8.89
CA TYR A 252 3.37 -10.63 -9.43
C TYR A 252 4.90 -10.76 -9.25
N ALA A 253 5.35 -11.20 -8.08
CA ALA A 253 6.77 -11.49 -7.83
C ALA A 253 7.33 -12.53 -8.82
N ALA A 254 6.60 -13.63 -9.05
CA ALA A 254 7.01 -14.67 -10.00
C ALA A 254 7.08 -14.14 -11.44
N LYS A 255 6.13 -13.28 -11.86
CA LYS A 255 6.12 -12.66 -13.18
C LYS A 255 7.27 -11.67 -13.37
N LEU A 256 7.61 -10.87 -12.36
CA LEU A 256 8.79 -10.00 -12.35
C LEU A 256 10.09 -10.81 -12.48
N ALA A 257 10.27 -11.82 -11.63
CA ALA A 257 11.46 -12.69 -11.66
C ALA A 257 11.64 -13.36 -13.03
N LYS A 258 10.54 -13.90 -13.61
CA LYS A 258 10.56 -14.53 -14.94
C LYS A 258 10.92 -13.55 -16.05
N ALA A 259 10.61 -12.26 -15.88
CA ALA A 259 10.99 -11.20 -16.81
C ALA A 259 12.41 -10.64 -16.57
N GLY A 260 13.16 -11.19 -15.62
CA GLY A 260 14.52 -10.75 -15.30
C GLY A 260 14.59 -9.53 -14.38
N VAL A 261 13.48 -9.11 -13.76
CA VAL A 261 13.47 -8.02 -12.78
C VAL A 261 13.91 -8.55 -11.41
N GLU A 262 14.78 -7.82 -10.73
CA GLU A 262 15.20 -8.15 -9.37
C GLU A 262 14.02 -8.01 -8.40
N VAL A 263 13.76 -9.07 -7.64
CA VAL A 263 12.62 -9.12 -6.73
C VAL A 263 12.96 -9.83 -5.42
N TRP A 264 12.54 -9.21 -4.32
CA TRP A 264 12.50 -9.82 -2.99
C TRP A 264 11.06 -10.07 -2.61
N PHE A 265 10.72 -11.33 -2.36
CA PHE A 265 9.40 -11.71 -1.92
C PHE A 265 9.45 -12.24 -0.48
N ARG A 266 8.51 -11.78 0.35
CA ARG A 266 8.36 -12.20 1.73
C ARG A 266 6.91 -12.53 2.02
N GLU A 267 6.65 -13.71 2.54
CA GLU A 267 5.34 -14.08 3.06
C GLU A 267 5.41 -14.14 4.57
N GLU A 268 4.51 -13.43 5.23
CA GLU A 268 4.49 -13.26 6.67
C GLU A 268 3.52 -14.28 7.31
N PRO A 269 4.03 -15.36 7.97
CA PRO A 269 3.24 -16.57 8.24
C PRO A 269 2.08 -16.41 9.22
N GLN A 270 2.13 -15.41 10.10
CA GLN A 270 1.11 -15.19 11.14
C GLN A 270 0.35 -13.88 10.97
N LEU A 271 0.65 -13.13 9.90
CA LEU A 271 0.06 -11.81 9.70
C LEU A 271 -1.23 -11.91 8.88
N VAL A 272 -2.06 -10.91 9.07
CA VAL A 272 -3.34 -10.67 8.39
C VAL A 272 -3.23 -9.43 7.51
N HIS A 273 -4.22 -9.18 6.66
CA HIS A 273 -4.27 -7.93 5.90
C HIS A 273 -4.20 -6.69 6.82
N ALA A 274 -3.55 -5.62 6.35
CA ALA A 274 -3.32 -4.38 7.12
C ALA A 274 -2.41 -4.49 8.37
N TRP A 275 -1.56 -5.53 8.44
CA TRP A 275 -0.68 -5.78 9.59
C TRP A 275 0.32 -4.66 9.92
N LEU A 276 0.56 -3.67 9.04
CA LEU A 276 1.38 -2.50 9.36
C LEU A 276 0.90 -1.79 10.64
N ARG A 277 -0.40 -1.82 10.92
CA ARG A 277 -0.98 -1.23 12.13
C ARG A 277 -0.61 -1.99 13.40
N ALA A 278 -0.26 -3.28 13.29
CA ALA A 278 0.18 -4.12 14.39
C ALA A 278 1.70 -4.08 14.64
N ARG A 279 2.47 -3.26 13.93
CA ARG A 279 3.96 -3.19 14.01
C ARG A 279 4.52 -2.93 15.42
N HIS A 280 3.73 -2.35 16.31
CA HIS A 280 4.07 -2.09 17.73
C HIS A 280 3.36 -3.03 18.72
N MET A 281 2.63 -4.03 18.23
CA MET A 281 1.85 -4.99 19.03
C MET A 281 2.26 -6.44 18.80
N SER A 282 2.79 -6.75 17.62
CA SER A 282 3.16 -8.09 17.16
C SER A 282 4.63 -8.11 16.77
N GLU A 283 5.35 -9.14 17.21
CA GLU A 283 6.75 -9.33 16.84
C GLU A 283 6.89 -9.64 15.35
N GLY A 284 5.98 -10.44 14.79
CA GLY A 284 5.92 -10.70 13.35
C GLY A 284 5.72 -9.42 12.55
N ALA A 285 4.76 -8.57 12.95
CA ALA A 285 4.49 -7.30 12.29
C ALA A 285 5.66 -6.32 12.44
N ARG A 286 6.33 -6.28 13.60
CA ARG A 286 7.53 -5.47 13.83
C ARG A 286 8.67 -5.87 12.90
N LEU A 287 8.92 -7.17 12.75
CA LEU A 287 9.94 -7.70 11.84
C LEU A 287 9.58 -7.46 10.37
N GLY A 288 8.31 -7.65 9.99
CA GLY A 288 7.83 -7.35 8.65
C GLY A 288 7.96 -5.86 8.30
N PHE A 289 7.62 -4.99 9.24
CA PHE A 289 7.77 -3.54 9.07
C PHE A 289 9.24 -3.13 8.93
N ARG A 290 10.13 -3.73 9.74
CA ARG A 290 11.58 -3.53 9.58
C ARG A 290 12.07 -3.91 8.18
N ALA A 291 11.59 -5.03 7.63
CA ALA A 291 11.93 -5.44 6.26
C ALA A 291 11.44 -4.44 5.20
N VAL A 292 10.24 -3.86 5.39
CA VAL A 292 9.73 -2.76 4.54
C VAL A 292 10.68 -1.56 4.59
N CYS A 293 11.08 -1.12 5.78
CA CYS A 293 12.00 0.02 5.94
C CYS A 293 13.39 -0.25 5.36
N GLU A 294 13.92 -1.46 5.53
CA GLU A 294 15.19 -1.90 4.93
C GLU A 294 15.12 -1.92 3.40
N ALA A 295 14.00 -2.35 2.82
CA ALA A 295 13.78 -2.32 1.37
C ALA A 295 13.69 -0.88 0.84
N ALA A 296 12.93 -0.01 1.51
CA ALA A 296 12.86 1.41 1.17
C ALA A 296 14.25 2.07 1.21
N SER A 297 15.02 1.81 2.27
CA SER A 297 16.40 2.30 2.42
C SER A 297 17.32 1.81 1.30
N ARG A 298 17.21 0.52 0.94
CA ARG A 298 18.01 -0.09 -0.14
C ARG A 298 17.74 0.60 -1.47
N PHE A 299 16.47 0.76 -1.84
CA PHE A 299 16.12 1.41 -3.11
C PHE A 299 16.43 2.91 -3.10
N ALA A 300 16.37 3.56 -1.94
CA ALA A 300 16.70 4.97 -1.83
C ALA A 300 18.21 5.27 -1.92
N ALA A 301 19.06 4.27 -1.71
CA ALA A 301 20.52 4.38 -1.79
C ALA A 301 21.11 3.98 -3.16
N ALA A 302 20.30 3.45 -4.08
CA ALA A 302 20.69 3.05 -5.43
C ALA A 302 20.82 4.26 -6.37
#